data_AF-A0A3B9BYM0-F1
#
_entry.id   AF-A0A3B9BYM0-F1
#
_cell.length_a   1.000
_cell.length_b   1.000
_cell.length_c   1.000
_cell.angle_alpha   90.00
_cell.angle_beta   90.00
_cell.angle_gamma   90.00
#
_symmetry.space_group_name_H-M   'P 1'
#
loop_
_entity.id
_entity.type
_entity.pdbx_description
1 polymer ?
#
loop_
_entity_poly.entity_id
_entity_poly.type
_entity_poly.pdbx_seq_one_letter_code
_entity_poly.pdbx_strand_id
1 'polypeptide(L)'
;MMFLNKFKPFFLLGLFAVLLTPACQKKENCDAITTVAPEAEVTALRNHLTTYGIAATEDYRGFFYVISNPGGDEKPSVCDDVKVNYIGRLLNGNVFDQGNGVSFG
;
A
#
# COMPACT_ATOMS: atom_id res chain seq x y z
N MET A 1 -74.92 -5.80 -16.73
CA MET A 1 -75.03 -4.46 -16.10
C MET A 1 -73.80 -4.30 -15.22
N MET A 2 -72.73 -3.66 -15.73
CA MET A 2 -72.17 -2.37 -15.22
C MET A 2 -72.16 -2.32 -13.68
N PHE A 3 -71.03 -2.16 -13.00
CA PHE A 3 -70.14 -0.99 -13.06
C PHE A 3 -68.64 -1.32 -12.93
N LEU A 4 -67.83 -0.67 -13.76
CA LEU A 4 -66.40 -0.42 -13.49
C LEU A 4 -66.26 0.57 -12.32
N ASN A 5 -65.23 0.40 -11.49
CA ASN A 5 -64.59 1.54 -10.82
C ASN A 5 -63.07 1.48 -11.04
N LYS A 6 -62.54 2.53 -11.66
CA LYS A 6 -61.12 2.78 -11.95
C LYS A 6 -60.60 3.76 -10.91
N PHE A 7 -59.56 3.45 -10.13
CA PHE A 7 -58.69 4.45 -9.45
C PHE A 7 -57.42 3.73 -8.93
N LYS A 8 -56.39 3.58 -9.78
CA LYS A 8 -55.13 4.35 -9.92
C LYS A 8 -53.91 3.53 -9.42
N PRO A 9 -52.93 3.22 -10.29
CA PRO A 9 -51.76 2.42 -9.96
C PRO A 9 -50.70 3.32 -9.31
N PHE A 10 -50.81 3.57 -8.01
CA PHE A 10 -49.81 4.38 -7.29
C PHE A 10 -48.99 3.58 -6.29
N PHE A 11 -49.09 2.24 -6.30
CA PHE A 11 -48.28 1.38 -5.44
C PHE A 11 -47.06 0.80 -6.19
N LEU A 12 -46.44 1.62 -7.05
CA LEU A 12 -45.28 1.27 -7.87
C LEU A 12 -44.16 2.32 -7.73
N LEU A 13 -44.07 2.95 -6.56
CA LEU A 13 -43.09 3.99 -6.26
C LEU A 13 -42.57 3.88 -4.82
N GLY A 14 -42.01 2.71 -4.47
CA GLY A 14 -41.51 2.45 -3.12
C GLY A 14 -40.36 1.45 -3.05
N LEU A 15 -39.53 1.36 -4.11
CA LEU A 15 -38.44 0.37 -4.20
C LEU A 15 -37.03 0.96 -4.40
N PHE A 16 -36.83 2.27 -4.26
CA PHE A 16 -35.48 2.83 -4.52
C PHE A 16 -35.09 3.96 -3.57
N ALA A 17 -35.49 3.85 -2.31
CA ALA A 17 -35.02 4.74 -1.26
C ALA A 17 -33.89 4.05 -0.48
N VAL A 18 -32.67 4.45 -0.83
CA VAL A 18 -31.53 4.57 0.10
C VAL A 18 -30.84 3.26 0.50
N LEU A 19 -30.15 2.64 -0.47
CA LEU A 19 -28.97 1.78 -0.23
C LEU A 19 -27.69 2.51 -0.67
N LEU A 20 -27.49 3.74 -0.18
CA LEU A 20 -26.24 4.47 -0.33
C LEU A 20 -25.57 4.57 1.04
N THR A 21 -25.13 3.44 1.57
CA THR A 21 -24.05 3.48 2.56
C THR A 21 -22.78 3.81 1.79
N PRO A 22 -22.04 4.89 2.11
CA PRO A 22 -20.67 5.01 1.62
C PRO A 22 -19.90 3.87 2.28
N ALA A 23 -19.64 2.79 1.54
CA ALA A 23 -18.65 1.79 1.90
C ALA A 23 -17.27 2.41 1.75
N CYS A 24 -16.96 3.36 2.63
CA CYS A 24 -15.61 3.79 2.89
C CYS A 24 -14.96 2.61 3.60
N GLN A 25 -14.26 1.75 2.86
CA GLN A 25 -13.32 0.82 3.50
C GLN A 25 -12.23 1.71 4.10
N LYS A 26 -12.37 2.04 5.39
CA LYS A 26 -11.28 2.64 6.13
C LYS A 26 -10.12 1.65 6.04
N LYS A 27 -8.92 2.14 5.68
CA LYS A 27 -7.71 1.34 5.83
C LYS A 27 -7.60 0.99 7.32
N GLU A 28 -7.78 -0.28 7.65
CA GLU A 28 -7.64 -0.73 9.02
C GLU A 28 -6.15 -0.86 9.36
N ASN A 29 -5.82 -0.32 10.53
CA ASN A 29 -4.53 -0.43 11.22
C ASN A 29 -3.28 0.02 10.44
N CYS A 30 -3.10 1.34 10.29
CA CYS A 30 -1.83 1.93 9.87
C CYS A 30 -0.84 2.09 11.04
N ASP A 31 -0.59 1.03 11.81
CA ASP A 31 0.39 1.11 12.88
C ASP A 31 1.82 1.08 12.31
N ALA A 32 2.75 1.68 13.03
CA ALA A 32 4.16 1.58 12.69
C ALA A 32 4.60 0.10 12.72
N ILE A 33 5.24 -0.37 11.65
CA ILE A 33 5.82 -1.71 11.60
C ILE A 33 7.05 -1.76 12.51
N THR A 34 6.98 -2.59 13.54
CA THR A 34 8.06 -2.80 14.54
C THR A 34 8.73 -4.16 14.41
N THR A 35 8.33 -4.98 13.43
CA THR A 35 8.96 -6.28 13.18
C THR A 35 10.43 -6.11 12.85
N VAL A 36 11.27 -6.87 13.54
CA VAL A 36 12.73 -6.84 13.38
C VAL A 36 13.18 -8.09 12.64
N ALA A 37 14.07 -7.93 11.67
CA ALA A 37 14.67 -9.04 10.93
C ALA A 37 15.57 -9.90 11.84
N PRO A 38 15.72 -11.21 11.58
CA PRO A 38 16.62 -12.06 12.34
C PRO A 38 18.07 -11.58 12.29
N GLU A 39 18.77 -11.59 13.42
CA GLU A 39 20.16 -11.08 13.52
C GLU A 39 21.13 -11.74 12.52
N ALA A 40 20.92 -13.03 12.22
CA ALA A 40 21.72 -13.74 11.22
C ALA A 40 21.59 -13.13 9.82
N GLU A 41 20.38 -12.67 9.43
CA GLU A 41 20.14 -12.02 8.14
C GLU A 41 20.73 -10.61 8.11
N VAL A 42 20.55 -9.85 9.20
CA VAL A 42 21.14 -8.51 9.35
C VAL A 42 22.66 -8.57 9.26
N THR A 43 23.29 -9.51 9.96
CA THR A 43 24.74 -9.73 9.91
C THR A 43 25.20 -10.14 8.50
N ALA A 44 24.48 -11.03 7.83
CA ALA A 44 24.83 -11.42 6.46
C ALA A 44 24.77 -10.24 5.49
N LEU A 45 23.75 -9.39 5.59
CA LEU A 45 23.60 -8.20 4.75
C LEU A 45 24.66 -7.14 5.07
N ARG A 46 24.96 -6.89 6.35
CA ARG A 46 26.02 -5.95 6.77
C ARG A 46 27.39 -6.36 6.21
N ASN A 47 27.70 -7.65 6.23
CA ASN A 47 28.92 -8.19 5.64
C ASN A 47 28.95 -7.98 4.12
N HIS A 48 27.84 -8.27 3.43
CA HIS A 48 27.72 -8.03 1.99
C HIS A 48 27.98 -6.55 1.64
N LEU A 49 27.31 -5.61 2.30
CA LEU A 49 27.50 -4.18 2.09
C LEU A 49 28.97 -3.77 2.32
N THR A 50 29.60 -4.31 3.36
CA THR A 50 31.03 -4.06 3.67
C THR A 50 31.95 -4.61 2.57
N THR A 51 31.73 -5.84 2.11
CA THR A 51 32.53 -6.48 1.04
C THR A 51 32.50 -5.67 -0.26
N TYR A 52 31.35 -5.06 -0.58
CA TYR A 52 31.18 -4.27 -1.80
C TYR A 52 31.38 -2.76 -1.59
N GLY A 53 31.81 -2.32 -0.39
CA GLY A 53 32.08 -0.92 -0.09
C GLY A 53 30.85 -0.01 -0.16
N ILE A 54 29.65 -0.55 0.11
CA ILE A 54 28.39 0.19 0.08
C ILE A 54 28.15 0.82 1.46
N ALA A 55 28.26 2.14 1.55
CA ALA A 55 27.94 2.90 2.76
C ALA A 55 26.41 3.10 2.86
N ALA A 56 25.75 2.29 3.69
CA ALA A 56 24.30 2.37 3.93
C ALA A 56 23.99 2.68 5.40
N THR A 57 22.81 3.29 5.63
CA THR A 57 22.27 3.50 6.97
C THR A 57 21.45 2.29 7.39
N GLU A 58 21.69 1.78 8.59
CA GLU A 58 20.94 0.68 9.20
C GLU A 58 19.72 1.23 9.97
N ASP A 59 18.53 0.69 9.70
CA ASP A 59 17.33 0.91 10.51
C ASP A 59 17.27 -0.15 11.62
N TYR A 60 16.72 0.19 12.79
CA TYR A 60 16.62 -0.73 13.94
C TYR A 60 15.84 -2.03 13.63
N ARG A 61 15.04 -2.04 12.56
CA ARG A 61 14.29 -3.20 12.08
C ARG A 61 15.14 -4.16 11.25
N GLY A 62 16.39 -3.81 10.93
CA GLY A 62 17.35 -4.68 10.27
C GLY A 62 17.41 -4.57 8.75
N PHE A 63 16.78 -3.56 8.15
CA PHE A 63 17.02 -3.22 6.74
C PHE A 63 18.01 -2.05 6.61
N PHE A 64 18.60 -1.92 5.43
CA PHE A 64 19.61 -0.90 5.12
C PHE A 64 19.15 -0.06 3.94
N TYR A 65 19.47 1.24 3.96
CA TYR A 65 19.10 2.15 2.88
C TYR A 65 20.19 3.16 2.56
N VAL A 66 20.17 3.65 1.31
CA VAL A 66 20.99 4.77 0.83
C VAL A 66 20.06 5.78 0.18
N ILE A 67 20.01 7.00 0.70
CA ILE A 67 19.30 8.10 0.05
C ILE A 67 20.26 8.73 -0.96
N SER A 68 20.13 8.33 -2.23
CA SER A 68 21.00 8.85 -3.30
C SER A 68 20.65 10.28 -3.70
N ASN A 69 19.37 10.64 -3.65
CA ASN A 69 18.89 11.99 -3.90
C ASN A 69 17.79 12.35 -2.88
N PRO A 70 18.05 13.24 -1.91
CA PRO A 70 17.04 13.66 -0.94
C PRO A 70 15.86 14.38 -1.61
N GLY A 71 14.64 13.97 -1.28
CA GLY A 71 13.43 14.74 -1.57
C GLY A 71 13.19 15.86 -0.55
N GLY A 72 12.08 16.58 -0.70
CA GLY A 72 11.64 17.62 0.25
C GLY A 72 11.23 17.07 1.62
N ASP A 73 10.81 17.95 2.52
CA ASP A 73 10.55 17.61 3.93
C ASP A 73 9.30 16.74 4.13
N GLU A 74 8.32 16.84 3.23
CA GLU A 74 7.12 16.00 3.27
C GLU A 74 7.47 14.53 2.98
N LYS A 75 7.11 13.64 3.90
CA LYS A 75 7.30 12.19 3.79
C LYS A 75 5.96 11.47 3.91
N PRO A 76 5.73 10.38 3.16
CA PRO A 76 4.54 9.57 3.34
C PRO A 76 4.51 8.98 4.76
N SER A 77 3.32 8.98 5.34
CA SER A 77 2.98 8.20 6.52
C SER A 77 2.63 6.76 6.13
N VAL A 78 2.49 5.91 7.13
CA VAL A 78 2.08 4.50 6.97
C VAL A 78 0.68 4.31 6.37
N CYS A 79 -0.18 5.34 6.33
CA CYS A 79 -1.48 5.27 5.68
C CYS A 79 -1.47 5.72 4.21
N ASP A 80 -0.40 6.37 3.76
CA ASP A 80 -0.38 7.04 2.46
C ASP A 80 -0.08 6.07 1.32
N ASP A 81 -0.72 6.30 0.18
CA ASP A 81 -0.35 5.63 -1.07
C ASP A 81 0.95 6.24 -1.59
N VAL A 82 1.85 5.39 -2.08
CA VAL A 82 3.08 5.82 -2.77
C VAL A 82 3.07 5.32 -4.21
N LYS A 83 3.50 6.17 -5.14
CA LYS A 83 3.72 5.81 -6.54
C LYS A 83 5.21 5.78 -6.84
N VAL A 84 5.73 4.64 -7.28
CA VAL A 84 7.16 4.41 -7.43
C VAL A 84 7.55 3.78 -8.76
N ASN A 85 8.81 4.03 -9.12
CA ASN A 85 9.53 3.29 -10.15
C ASN A 85 10.60 2.48 -9.42
N TYR A 86 10.66 1.16 -9.64
CA TYR A 86 11.56 0.29 -8.90
C TYR A 86 12.07 -0.90 -9.73
N ILE A 87 13.18 -1.47 -9.28
CA ILE A 87 13.72 -2.74 -9.74
C ILE A 87 14.13 -3.54 -8.50
N GLY A 88 13.54 -4.72 -8.32
CA GLY A 88 13.92 -5.68 -7.30
C GLY A 88 14.98 -6.65 -7.82
N ARG A 89 16.12 -6.72 -7.14
CA ARG A 89 17.24 -7.62 -7.49
C ARG A 89 17.63 -8.48 -6.30
N LEU A 90 17.99 -9.73 -6.58
CA LEU A 90 18.72 -10.59 -5.65
C LEU A 90 20.19 -10.15 -5.57
N LEU A 91 20.92 -10.60 -4.54
CA LEU A 91 22.34 -10.26 -4.34
C LEU A 91 23.27 -10.79 -5.45
N ASN A 92 22.80 -11.78 -6.24
CA ASN A 92 23.50 -12.26 -7.44
C ASN A 92 23.22 -11.39 -8.69
N GLY A 93 22.46 -10.31 -8.57
CA GLY A 93 22.14 -9.38 -9.65
C GLY A 93 20.86 -9.73 -10.44
N ASN A 94 20.31 -10.93 -10.25
CA ASN A 94 19.10 -11.35 -10.95
C ASN A 94 17.91 -10.47 -10.55
N VAL A 95 17.23 -9.90 -11.55
CA VAL A 95 15.97 -9.17 -11.37
C VAL A 95 14.88 -10.18 -11.11
N PHE A 96 14.15 -10.02 -10.01
CA PHE A 96 12.97 -10.85 -9.72
C PHE A 96 11.65 -10.10 -9.96
N ASP A 97 11.68 -8.77 -9.93
CA ASP A 97 10.52 -7.92 -10.20
C ASP A 97 10.95 -6.49 -10.60
N GLN A 98 10.12 -5.75 -11.33
CA GLN A 98 10.35 -4.35 -11.69
C GLN A 98 9.06 -3.66 -12.16
N GLY A 99 8.97 -2.34 -11.97
CA GLY A 99 7.78 -1.57 -12.35
C GLY A 99 8.04 -0.08 -12.55
N ASN A 100 7.17 0.55 -13.34
CA ASN A 100 7.16 1.99 -13.59
C ASN A 100 5.76 2.55 -13.31
N GLY A 101 5.67 3.51 -12.41
CA GLY A 101 4.42 4.13 -11.99
C GLY A 101 3.50 3.21 -11.19
N VAL A 102 4.05 2.25 -10.45
CA VAL A 102 3.29 1.31 -9.62
C VAL A 102 2.85 2.00 -8.33
N SER A 103 1.58 1.86 -7.96
CA SER A 103 1.03 2.37 -6.71
C SER A 103 0.97 1.28 -5.64
N PHE A 104 1.42 1.61 -4.43
CA PHE A 104 1.34 0.77 -3.24
C PHE A 104 0.63 1.54 -2.13
N GLY A 105 -0.32 0.91 -1.44
CA GLY A 105 -1.06 1.52 -0.34
C GLY A 105 -2.23 0.68 0.14
#